data_AF-A0A534QWK7-F1
#
_entry.id   AF-A0A534QWK7-F1
#
_cell.length_a   1.000
_cell.length_b   1.000
_cell.length_c   1.000
_cell.angle_alpha   90.00
_cell.angle_beta   90.00
_cell.angle_gamma   90.00
#
_symmetry.space_group_name_H-M   'P 1'
#
loop_
_entity.id
_entity.type
_entity.pdbx_description
1 polymer ?
#
loop_
_entity_poly.entity_id
_entity_poly.type
_entity_poly.pdbx_seq_one_letter_code
_entity_poly.pdbx_strand_id
1 'polypeptide(L)' 'GLGLAIARWAVEAHGGRIDLESVEGRGSTFRITLLHAEGSKSVPHAAKVG' A
#
# COMPACT_ATOMS: atom_id res chain seq x y z
N GLY A 1 1.60 15.57 -11.61
CA GLY A 1 1.89 14.64 -10.50
C GLY A 1 0.68 14.49 -9.59
N LEU A 2 -0.29 13.65 -9.96
CA LEU A 2 -1.53 13.47 -9.19
C LEU A 2 -1.62 12.12 -8.47
N GLY A 3 -0.79 11.14 -8.87
CA GLY A 3 -0.90 9.76 -8.40
C GLY A 3 -0.85 9.61 -6.88
N LEU A 4 0.09 10.29 -6.21
CA LEU A 4 0.22 10.21 -4.75
C LEU A 4 -0.97 10.85 -4.02
N ALA A 5 -1.53 11.95 -4.55
CA ALA A 5 -2.70 12.59 -3.97
C ALA A 5 -3.94 11.68 -4.06
N ILE A 6 -4.13 11.03 -5.22
CA ILE A 6 -5.22 10.06 -5.43
C ILE A 6 -5.02 8.84 -4.52
N ALA A 7 -3.81 8.31 -4.42
CA ALA A 7 -3.49 7.18 -3.55
C ALA A 7 -3.74 7.52 -2.07
N ARG A 8 -3.30 8.70 -1.61
CA ARG A 8 -3.53 9.18 -0.24
C ARG A 8 -5.01 9.28 0.05
N TRP A 9 -5.79 9.90 -0.83
CA TRP A 9 -7.24 9.98 -0.68
C TRP A 9 -7.89 8.60 -0.59
N ALA A 10 -7.53 7.68 -1.48
CA ALA A 10 -8.07 6.32 -1.46
C ALA A 10 -7.73 5.62 -0.14
N VAL A 11 -6.48 5.64 0.30
CA VAL A 11 -6.06 4.99 1.54
C VAL A 11 -6.78 5.57 2.77
N GLU A 12 -6.90 6.89 2.85
CA GLU A 12 -7.62 7.57 3.93
C GLU A 12 -9.12 7.21 3.93
N ALA A 13 -9.75 7.15 2.76
CA ALA A 13 -11.15 6.73 2.64
C ALA A 13 -11.40 5.30 3.12
N HIS A 14 -10.38 4.44 3.13
CA HIS A 14 -10.45 3.06 3.63
C HIS A 14 -9.98 2.93 5.10
N GLY A 15 -9.79 4.05 5.80
CA GLY A 15 -9.30 4.06 7.18
C GLY A 15 -7.84 3.60 7.32
N GLY A 16 -7.09 3.57 6.23
CA GLY A 16 -5.67 3.25 6.22
C GLY A 16 -4.78 4.48 6.37
N ARG A 17 -3.47 4.28 6.21
CA ARG A 17 -2.46 5.35 6.19
C ARG A 17 -1.37 5.12 5.15
N ILE A 18 -0.72 6.21 4.72
CA ILE A 18 0.50 6.17 3.89
C ILE A 18 1.63 6.86 4.64
N ASP A 19 2.75 6.16 4.82
CA ASP A 19 4.00 6.74 5.35
C ASP A 19 5.03 6.92 4.23
N LEU A 20 5.95 7.87 4.41
CA LEU A 20 7.05 8.15 3.49
C LEU A 20 8.38 8.10 4.24
N GLU A 21 9.28 7.25 3.76
CA GLU A 21 10.70 7.27 4.11
C GLU A 21 11.49 7.70 2.87
N SER A 22 12.31 8.74 2.97
CA SER A 22 13.12 9.22 1.85
C SER A 22 14.55 9.48 2.28
N VAL A 23 15.49 9.07 1.43
CA VAL A 23 16.91 9.37 1.60
C VAL A 23 17.39 10.02 0.31
N GLU A 24 17.88 11.25 0.43
CA GLU A 24 18.37 12.02 -0.71
C GLU A 24 19.44 11.23 -1.49
N GLY A 25 19.33 11.25 -2.83
CA GLY A 25 20.20 10.47 -3.70
C GLY A 25 20.01 8.95 -3.68
N ARG A 26 19.15 8.40 -2.81
CA ARG A 26 18.83 6.95 -2.76
C ARG A 26 17.37 6.62 -3.10
N GLY A 27 16.50 7.63 -3.06
CA GLY A 27 15.09 7.51 -3.43
C GLY A 27 14.15 7.52 -2.23
N SER A 28 12.92 7.07 -2.47
CA SER A 28 11.81 7.15 -1.52
C SER A 28 11.02 5.84 -1.48
N THR A 29 10.59 5.46 -0.28
CA THR A 29 9.70 4.34 -0.02
C THR A 29 8.39 4.87 0.55
N PHE A 30 7.27 4.51 -0.09
CA PHE A 30 5.93 4.81 0.39
C PHE A 30 5.31 3.53 0.94
N ARG A 31 4.93 3.51 2.21
CA ARG A 31 4.34 2.34 2.86
C ARG A 31 2.85 2.57 3.08
N ILE A 32 2.03 1.69 2.52
CA ILE A 32 0.58 1.73 2.68
C ILE A 32 0.16 0.69 3.72
N THR A 33 -0.60 1.11 4.72
CA THR A 33 -1.25 0.22 5.67
C THR A 33 -2.75 0.34 5.50
N LEU A 34 -3.44 -0.77 5.26
CA LEU A 34 -4.89 -0.86 5.20
C LEU A 34 -5.40 -1.79 6.30
N LEU A 35 -6.60 -1.52 6.79
CA LEU A 35 -7.28 -2.45 7.68
C LEU A 35 -7.70 -3.68 6.88
N HIS A 36 -7.47 -4.86 7.43
CA HIS A 36 -7.96 -6.09 6.83
C HIS A 36 -9.47 -6.19 7.08
N ALA A 37 -10.26 -6.30 6.01
CA ALA A 37 -11.67 -6.60 6.14
C ALA A 37 -11.83 -8.06 6.58
N GLU A 38 -12.49 -8.29 7.71
CA GLU A 38 -12.89 -9.62 8.15
C GLU A 38 -13.73 -10.28 7.04
N GLY A 39 -13.33 -11.47 6.58
CA GLY A 39 -14.11 -12.27 5.63
C GLY A 39 -13.50 -12.49 4.24
N SER A 40 -12.39 -11.85 3.87
CA SER A 40 -11.68 -12.26 2.65
C SER A 40 -10.82 -13.49 2.93
N LYS A 41 -11.33 -14.69 2.59
CA LYS A 41 -10.44 -15.85 2.41
C LYS A 41 -9.47 -15.52 1.28
N SER A 42 -8.26 -15.10 1.63
CA SER A 42 -7.16 -15.03 0.68
C SER A 42 -6.88 -16.46 0.22
N VAL A 43 -7.25 -16.79 -1.02
CA VAL A 43 -6.67 -17.95 -1.69
C VAL A 43 -5.16 -17.70 -1.78
N PRO A 44 -4.30 -18.56 -1.21
CA PRO A 44 -2.87 -18.40 -1.38
C PRO A 44 -2.56 -18.38 -2.87
N HIS A 45 -2.02 -17.27 -3.37
CA HIS A 45 -1.40 -17.20 -4.68
C HIS A 45 -0.07 -17.96 -4.57
N ALA A 46 -0.15 -19.29 -4.55
CA ALA A 46 1.02 -20.14 -4.54
C ALA A 46 1.84 -19.80 -5.79
N ALA A 47 3.01 -19.20 -5.56
CA ALA A 47 4.03 -19.03 -6.58
C ALA A 47 4.39 -20.43 -7.09
N LYS A 48 3.89 -20.80 -8.28
CA LYS A 48 4.48 -21.91 -9.03
C LYS A 48 5.83 -21.45 -9.56
N VAL A 49 6.87 -21.80 -8.83
CA VAL A 49 8.23 -21.91 -9.36
C VAL A 49 8.49 -23.41 -9.46
N GLY A 50 8.52 -23.92 -10.69
CA GLY A 50 8.66 -25.33 -11.03
C GLY A 50 8.01 -25.63 -12.36
#